data_AF-A0A3M7AAJ3-F1
#
_entry.id   AF-A0A3M7AAJ3-F1
#
_cell.length_a   1.000
_cell.length_b   1.000
_cell.length_c   1.000
_cell.angle_alpha   90.00
_cell.angle_beta   90.00
_cell.angle_gamma   90.00
#
_symmetry.space_group_name_H-M   'P 1'
#
loop_
_entity.id
_entity.type
_entity.pdbx_description
1 polymer ?
#
loop_
_entity_poly.entity_id
_entity_poly.type
_entity_poly.pdbx_seq_one_letter_code
_entity_poly.pdbx_strand_id
1 'polypeptide(L)'
;MNVLQLPPSLRRAILHTPGIPWAASNNVRPGWRALSQSSASNAAAESPPLTPDQPGLITLSPSTLNNYEISIPPTTPQLKYAHHYCASAAPLFLYSAATFRSLPPSPHPEVAFLGRSNVGKSSLLNALFGRPNARNAHVSKRPGRTRTMNGWGVTGGLPLGAAPKEGQREAVWKRFPRGGCVVVDMPGYGGGSHEEWGKEILKYLQQRKQLRRTFVLVDAEHGLKRSDISLLMHLRSHGISHQIVLSKVDKLIYPGAKPPGPGRLSADLLRLKDLCAGIRQTLNEEAGDGKEHLLDILCASSEKGLDERSKSRRIGVDEVRWAVLSACGLECDDHGQRKTARPPQDITVLDEDES
;
A
#
# COMPACT_ATOMS: atom_id res chain seq x y z
N MET A 1 27.71 -29.60 8.43
CA MET A 1 26.42 -29.44 7.72
C MET A 1 26.30 -30.57 6.71
N ASN A 2 25.18 -31.30 6.73
CA ASN A 2 24.98 -32.52 5.95
C ASN A 2 24.56 -32.17 4.51
N VAL A 3 25.51 -32.24 3.56
CA VAL A 3 25.38 -31.79 2.16
C VAL A 3 24.35 -32.61 1.35
N LEU A 4 23.80 -33.67 1.95
CA LEU A 4 22.79 -34.56 1.34
C LEU A 4 21.35 -34.03 1.39
N GLN A 5 21.08 -32.94 2.13
CA GLN A 5 19.72 -32.37 2.24
C GLN A 5 19.47 -31.17 1.31
N LEU A 6 20.40 -30.84 0.41
CA LEU A 6 20.24 -29.70 -0.49
C LEU A 6 19.53 -30.08 -1.81
N PRO A 7 18.73 -29.17 -2.40
CA PRO A 7 18.07 -29.36 -3.68
C PRO A 7 19.06 -29.69 -4.82
N PRO A 8 18.67 -30.51 -5.83
CA PRO A 8 19.57 -30.97 -6.90
C PRO A 8 20.27 -29.85 -7.68
N SER A 9 19.63 -28.68 -7.81
CA SER A 9 20.17 -27.49 -8.48
C SER A 9 21.34 -26.85 -7.72
N LEU A 10 21.30 -26.85 -6.38
CA LEU A 10 22.39 -26.31 -5.55
C LEU A 10 23.57 -27.28 -5.44
N ARG A 11 23.27 -28.59 -5.46
CA ARG A 11 24.30 -29.64 -5.38
C ARG A 11 25.26 -29.61 -6.57
N ARG A 12 24.75 -29.21 -7.74
CA ARG A 12 25.51 -29.13 -9.00
C ARG A 12 26.42 -27.90 -9.08
N ALA A 13 26.08 -26.82 -8.38
CA ALA A 13 26.85 -25.57 -8.34
C ALA A 13 28.08 -25.66 -7.43
N ILE A 14 28.03 -26.49 -6.38
CA ILE A 14 29.11 -26.64 -5.40
C ILE A 14 30.22 -27.58 -5.88
N LEU A 15 29.93 -28.47 -6.84
CA LEU A 15 30.87 -29.47 -7.36
C LEU A 15 31.73 -29.00 -8.55
N HIS A 16 31.53 -27.78 -9.06
CA HIS A 16 32.19 -27.30 -10.29
C HIS A 16 32.99 -26.00 -10.13
N THR A 17 33.29 -25.56 -8.92
CA THR A 17 34.18 -24.40 -8.69
C THR A 17 35.60 -24.88 -8.37
N PRO A 18 36.60 -24.69 -9.25
CA PRO A 18 37.97 -25.02 -8.93
C PRO A 18 38.62 -23.87 -8.15
N GLY A 19 39.12 -24.18 -6.96
CA GLY A 19 40.12 -23.39 -6.24
C GLY A 19 39.59 -22.38 -5.24
N ILE A 20 39.51 -22.78 -3.97
CA ILE A 20 40.12 -22.09 -2.81
C ILE A 20 40.39 -23.17 -1.75
N PRO A 21 41.63 -23.35 -1.26
CA PRO A 21 41.95 -24.29 -0.19
C PRO A 21 41.63 -23.69 1.18
N TRP A 22 41.14 -24.55 2.08
CA TRP A 22 41.07 -24.29 3.52
C TRP A 22 42.28 -24.96 4.19
N ALA A 23 43.01 -24.24 5.04
CA ALA A 23 43.70 -24.82 6.19
C ALA A 23 44.14 -23.72 7.16
N ALA A 24 43.89 -24.01 8.44
CA ALA A 24 44.18 -23.17 9.59
C ALA A 24 45.65 -23.27 10.04
N SER A 25 46.05 -22.29 10.86
CA SER A 25 46.80 -22.44 12.12
C SER A 25 48.14 -21.70 12.24
N ASN A 26 48.30 -21.13 13.45
CA ASN A 26 49.49 -20.78 14.21
C ASN A 26 50.27 -19.46 13.96
N ASN A 27 50.25 -18.65 15.03
CA ASN A 27 51.36 -17.97 15.70
C ASN A 27 52.63 -17.63 14.91
N VAL A 28 53.04 -16.36 15.02
CA VAL A 28 54.38 -15.86 15.48
C VAL A 28 54.55 -14.38 15.03
N ARG A 29 54.83 -13.48 15.98
CA ARG A 29 55.60 -12.22 15.77
C ARG A 29 57.09 -12.58 15.95
N PRO A 30 58.11 -11.95 15.31
CA PRO A 30 58.37 -10.48 15.26
C PRO A 30 58.91 -10.02 13.87
N GLY A 31 58.98 -8.74 13.48
CA GLY A 31 59.85 -7.69 13.99
C GLY A 31 60.68 -7.06 12.84
N TRP A 32 60.54 -5.74 12.65
CA TRP A 32 61.56 -4.76 12.20
C TRP A 32 62.20 -4.90 10.79
N ARG A 33 61.93 -3.93 9.91
CA ARG A 33 62.91 -2.91 9.46
C ARG A 33 62.30 -1.93 8.44
N ALA A 34 62.65 -0.67 8.64
CA ALA A 34 62.42 0.46 7.76
C ALA A 34 63.20 0.33 6.44
N LEU A 35 62.68 0.96 5.38
CA LEU A 35 63.47 1.74 4.43
C LEU A 35 62.56 2.77 3.75
N SER A 36 63.15 3.95 3.56
CA SER A 36 62.56 5.25 3.30
C SER A 36 62.61 5.66 1.83
N GLN A 37 61.81 6.68 1.49
CA GLN A 37 61.86 7.56 0.30
C GLN A 37 61.37 6.89 -1.00
N SER A 38 60.50 7.49 -1.82
CA SER A 38 60.54 8.88 -2.31
C SER A 38 59.16 9.45 -2.72
N SER A 39 59.07 10.77 -2.58
CA SER A 39 58.08 11.74 -3.05
C SER A 39 57.45 11.54 -4.44
N ALA A 40 56.13 11.77 -4.55
CA ALA A 40 55.56 12.73 -5.50
C ALA A 40 54.11 13.07 -5.07
N SER A 41 53.88 14.37 -4.96
CA SER A 41 52.64 15.05 -4.63
C SER A 41 51.49 14.73 -5.60
N ASN A 42 50.30 14.46 -5.05
CA ASN A 42 49.06 14.96 -5.63
C ASN A 42 48.05 15.20 -4.51
N ALA A 43 47.64 16.45 -4.38
CA ALA A 43 46.63 16.92 -3.45
C ALA A 43 45.26 16.36 -3.87
N ALA A 44 44.73 15.44 -3.08
CA ALA A 44 43.31 15.11 -3.06
C ALA A 44 42.82 15.42 -1.64
N ALA A 45 41.82 16.29 -1.55
CA ALA A 45 41.25 16.75 -0.29
C ALA A 45 40.78 15.55 0.56
N GLU A 46 41.43 15.35 1.71
CA GLU A 46 40.99 14.41 2.73
C GLU A 46 39.60 14.81 3.24
N SER A 47 38.66 13.87 3.13
CA SER A 47 37.40 13.96 3.87
C SER A 47 37.69 13.67 5.35
N PRO A 48 37.13 14.43 6.30
CA PRO A 48 37.37 14.18 7.72
C PRO A 48 36.86 12.79 8.12
N PRO A 49 37.48 12.13 9.12
CA PRO A 49 37.08 10.80 9.55
C PRO A 49 35.63 10.82 10.05
N LEU A 50 34.83 9.88 9.54
CA LEU A 50 33.47 9.62 10.00
C LEU A 50 33.51 9.29 11.50
N THR A 51 32.99 10.21 12.32
CA THR A 51 32.59 9.91 13.69
C THR A 51 31.60 8.73 13.69
N PRO A 52 31.62 7.84 14.71
CA PRO A 52 30.62 6.79 14.81
C PRO A 52 29.24 7.43 14.88
N ASP A 53 28.42 7.11 13.88
CA ASP A 53 27.07 7.63 13.67
C ASP A 53 26.28 7.47 14.97
N GLN A 54 25.81 8.57 15.55
CA GLN A 54 24.73 8.49 16.53
C GLN A 54 23.56 7.77 15.82
N PRO A 55 22.81 6.86 16.48
CA PRO A 55 21.71 6.17 15.81
C PRO A 55 20.78 7.22 15.20
N GLY A 56 20.81 7.31 13.87
CA GLY A 56 20.15 8.37 13.13
C GLY A 56 18.71 8.49 13.59
N LEU A 57 18.31 9.71 13.91
CA LEU A 57 16.94 10.05 14.30
C LEU A 57 15.98 9.39 13.28
N ILE A 58 15.18 8.41 13.70
CA ILE A 58 14.25 7.74 12.78
C ILE A 58 13.23 8.80 12.35
N THR A 59 13.35 9.26 11.11
CA THR A 59 12.42 10.21 10.50
C THR A 59 11.30 9.44 9.82
N LEU A 60 10.09 9.99 9.87
CA LEU A 60 8.93 9.36 9.25
C LEU A 60 9.06 9.45 7.72
N SER A 61 9.32 8.29 7.13
CA SER A 61 9.34 8.04 5.70
C SER A 61 8.40 6.88 5.36
N PRO A 62 8.10 6.64 4.06
CA PRO A 62 7.32 5.49 3.65
C PRO A 62 7.86 4.17 4.20
N SER A 63 9.18 3.98 4.20
CA SER A 63 9.84 2.74 4.65
C SER A 63 9.90 2.58 6.16
N THR A 64 9.84 3.68 6.93
CA THR A 64 9.78 3.58 8.40
C THR A 64 8.36 3.38 8.90
N LEU A 65 7.37 3.94 8.19
CA LEU A 65 5.97 3.93 8.59
C LEU A 65 5.24 2.65 8.16
N ASN A 66 5.50 2.19 6.93
CA ASN A 66 4.81 1.05 6.32
C ASN A 66 5.75 -0.15 6.26
N ASN A 67 5.17 -1.34 6.10
CA ASN A 67 5.91 -2.57 5.94
C ASN A 67 5.72 -3.10 4.51
N TYR A 68 6.72 -2.86 3.67
CA TYR A 68 6.76 -3.28 2.27
C TYR A 68 7.60 -4.55 2.14
N GLU A 69 6.97 -5.65 1.73
CA GLU A 69 7.61 -6.97 1.50
C GLU A 69 7.56 -7.37 0.02
N ILE A 70 6.58 -6.86 -0.72
CA ILE A 70 6.37 -7.15 -2.14
C ILE A 70 6.71 -5.94 -2.98
N SER A 71 6.18 -4.78 -2.61
CA SER A 71 6.36 -3.55 -3.41
C SER A 71 7.59 -2.78 -2.98
N ILE A 72 8.12 -1.96 -3.87
CA ILE A 72 9.14 -0.99 -3.53
C ILE A 72 8.46 0.22 -2.87
N PRO A 73 9.00 0.77 -1.76
CA PRO A 73 8.46 1.98 -1.16
C PRO A 73 8.41 3.15 -2.17
N PRO A 74 7.30 3.92 -2.22
CA PRO A 74 7.15 5.00 -3.18
C PRO A 74 8.10 6.17 -2.93
N THR A 75 8.53 6.80 -4.02
CA THR A 75 9.37 8.01 -3.98
C THR A 75 8.55 9.26 -3.61
N THR A 76 9.23 10.31 -3.15
CA THR A 76 8.58 11.60 -2.85
C THR A 76 7.81 12.21 -4.05
N PRO A 77 8.35 12.20 -5.29
CA PRO A 77 7.59 12.60 -6.49
C PRO A 77 6.31 11.79 -6.69
N GLN A 78 6.36 10.47 -6.52
CA GLN A 78 5.19 9.59 -6.63
C GLN A 78 4.11 9.91 -5.61
N LEU A 79 4.50 10.18 -4.36
CA LEU A 79 3.56 10.60 -3.31
C LEU A 79 2.93 11.96 -3.59
N LYS A 80 3.70 12.93 -4.11
CA LYS A 80 3.17 14.22 -4.54
C LYS A 80 2.17 14.07 -5.69
N TYR A 81 2.48 13.22 -6.67
CA TYR A 81 1.59 12.89 -7.76
C TYR A 81 0.28 12.26 -7.24
N ALA A 82 0.38 11.27 -6.37
CA ALA A 82 -0.77 10.59 -5.79
C ALA A 82 -1.67 11.53 -4.98
N HIS A 83 -1.05 12.41 -4.18
CA HIS A 83 -1.75 13.49 -3.49
C HIS A 83 -2.52 14.37 -4.48
N HIS A 84 -1.82 14.91 -5.50
CA HIS A 84 -2.43 15.79 -6.48
C HIS A 84 -3.59 15.11 -7.23
N TYR A 85 -3.40 13.86 -7.66
CA TYR A 85 -4.42 13.11 -8.38
C TYR A 85 -5.71 12.95 -7.56
N CYS A 86 -5.58 12.57 -6.29
CA CYS A 86 -6.75 12.30 -5.45
C CYS A 86 -7.37 13.54 -4.79
N ALA A 87 -6.59 14.63 -4.61
CA ALA A 87 -7.02 15.81 -3.84
C ALA A 87 -7.33 17.05 -4.68
N SER A 88 -6.86 17.14 -5.94
CA SER A 88 -7.05 18.34 -6.78
C SER A 88 -8.51 18.59 -7.16
N ALA A 89 -9.29 17.54 -7.36
CA ALA A 89 -10.70 17.61 -7.72
C ALA A 89 -11.60 16.94 -6.68
N ALA A 90 -12.86 17.36 -6.60
CA ALA A 90 -13.85 16.67 -5.78
C ALA A 90 -14.12 15.27 -6.36
N PRO A 91 -14.26 14.23 -5.51
CA PRO A 91 -14.67 12.93 -6.01
C PRO A 91 -16.12 13.01 -6.51
N LEU A 92 -16.40 12.37 -7.64
CA LEU A 92 -17.73 12.31 -8.21
C LEU A 92 -18.50 11.16 -7.56
N PHE A 93 -19.63 11.44 -6.91
CA PHE A 93 -20.52 10.37 -6.46
C PHE A 93 -21.16 9.69 -7.67
N LEU A 94 -20.96 8.37 -7.82
CA LEU A 94 -21.43 7.61 -8.97
C LEU A 94 -22.68 6.79 -8.65
N TYR A 95 -22.66 6.06 -7.53
CA TYR A 95 -23.77 5.20 -7.15
C TYR A 95 -23.80 4.89 -5.65
N SER A 96 -24.99 4.51 -5.17
CA SER A 96 -25.20 3.76 -3.93
C SER A 96 -26.06 2.55 -4.23
N ALA A 97 -25.60 1.36 -3.89
CA ALA A 97 -26.23 0.10 -4.26
C ALA A 97 -26.27 -0.85 -3.05
N ALA A 98 -27.46 -1.37 -2.73
CA ALA A 98 -27.61 -2.37 -1.67
C ALA A 98 -27.25 -3.79 -2.16
N THR A 99 -27.46 -4.05 -3.45
CA THR A 99 -27.28 -5.38 -4.06
C THR A 99 -26.32 -5.31 -5.23
N PHE A 100 -25.57 -6.38 -5.46
CA PHE A 100 -24.59 -6.48 -6.55
C PHE A 100 -25.23 -6.23 -7.92
N ARG A 101 -26.44 -6.76 -8.15
CA ARG A 101 -27.18 -6.60 -9.41
C ARG A 101 -27.62 -5.16 -9.70
N SER A 102 -27.72 -4.33 -8.68
CA SER A 102 -28.10 -2.91 -8.84
C SER A 102 -26.93 -1.99 -9.19
N LEU A 103 -25.71 -2.53 -9.22
CA LEU A 103 -24.53 -1.76 -9.58
C LEU A 103 -24.53 -1.47 -11.08
N PRO A 104 -24.25 -0.22 -11.48
CA PRO A 104 -24.12 0.10 -12.89
C PRO A 104 -22.90 -0.62 -13.50
N PRO A 105 -22.97 -1.04 -14.76
CA PRO A 105 -21.81 -1.55 -15.48
C PRO A 105 -20.77 -0.44 -15.60
N SER A 106 -19.51 -0.71 -15.25
CA SER A 106 -18.43 0.28 -15.26
C SER A 106 -17.32 -0.17 -16.23
N PRO A 107 -16.78 0.72 -17.07
CA PRO A 107 -15.57 0.45 -17.83
C PRO A 107 -14.28 0.81 -17.06
N HIS A 108 -14.38 1.35 -15.84
CA HIS A 108 -13.25 1.88 -15.09
C HIS A 108 -12.74 0.90 -14.03
N PRO A 109 -11.43 0.89 -13.73
CA PRO A 109 -10.90 0.08 -12.63
C PRO A 109 -11.48 0.55 -11.29
N GLU A 110 -11.80 -0.42 -10.43
CA GLU A 110 -12.39 -0.17 -9.12
C GLU A 110 -11.49 -0.71 -8.02
N VAL A 111 -11.39 0.02 -6.91
CA VAL A 111 -10.81 -0.47 -5.65
C VAL A 111 -11.87 -0.43 -4.58
N ALA A 112 -11.88 -1.42 -3.68
CA ALA A 112 -12.86 -1.50 -2.61
C ALA A 112 -12.20 -1.34 -1.25
N PHE A 113 -12.80 -0.54 -0.38
CA PHE A 113 -12.37 -0.37 1.00
C PHE A 113 -13.31 -1.15 1.92
N LEU A 114 -12.75 -2.09 2.68
CA LEU A 114 -13.44 -2.90 3.67
C LEU A 114 -12.89 -2.60 5.05
N GLY A 115 -13.66 -2.88 6.08
CA GLY A 115 -13.18 -2.78 7.45
C GLY A 115 -14.32 -2.94 8.44
N ARG A 116 -13.98 -3.21 9.70
CA ARG A 116 -14.99 -3.27 10.77
C ARG A 116 -15.73 -1.94 10.94
N SER A 117 -16.94 -2.00 11.49
CA SER A 117 -17.63 -0.79 11.98
C SER A 117 -16.70 0.02 12.89
N ASN A 118 -16.63 1.34 12.68
CA ASN A 118 -15.80 2.29 13.43
C ASN A 118 -14.27 2.09 13.34
N VAL A 119 -13.77 1.30 12.39
CA VAL A 119 -12.32 1.17 12.14
C VAL A 119 -11.70 2.46 11.58
N GLY A 120 -12.51 3.37 11.01
CA GLY A 120 -12.05 4.63 10.42
C GLY A 120 -12.09 4.67 8.89
N LYS A 121 -12.72 3.69 8.23
CA LYS A 121 -12.89 3.62 6.76
C LYS A 121 -13.40 4.90 6.12
N SER A 122 -14.57 5.40 6.54
CA SER A 122 -15.13 6.62 5.95
C SER A 122 -14.23 7.84 6.20
N SER A 123 -13.57 7.92 7.36
CA SER A 123 -12.62 8.99 7.67
C SER A 123 -11.38 8.92 6.78
N LEU A 124 -10.85 7.71 6.55
CA LEU A 124 -9.73 7.48 5.64
C LEU A 124 -10.12 7.83 4.20
N LEU A 125 -11.33 7.49 3.74
CA LEU A 125 -11.81 7.85 2.41
C LEU A 125 -11.89 9.38 2.23
N ASN A 126 -12.45 10.10 3.21
CA ASN A 126 -12.47 11.56 3.17
C ASN A 126 -11.05 12.16 3.14
N ALA A 127 -10.13 11.59 3.93
CA ALA A 127 -8.71 11.97 3.88
C ALA A 127 -8.08 11.66 2.51
N LEU A 128 -8.36 10.50 1.93
CA LEU A 128 -7.89 10.06 0.61
C LEU A 128 -8.33 11.05 -0.47
N PHE A 129 -9.57 11.52 -0.44
CA PHE A 129 -10.10 12.55 -1.36
C PHE A 129 -9.57 13.96 -1.10
N GLY A 130 -8.65 14.15 -0.15
CA GLY A 130 -8.09 15.46 0.20
C GLY A 130 -9.07 16.36 0.95
N ARG A 131 -10.16 15.78 1.47
CA ARG A 131 -11.29 16.49 2.07
C ARG A 131 -11.63 15.90 3.44
N PRO A 132 -10.68 15.88 4.40
CA PRO A 132 -10.88 15.21 5.69
C PRO A 132 -12.06 15.76 6.50
N ASN A 133 -12.45 17.02 6.26
CA ASN A 133 -13.58 17.67 6.93
C ASN A 133 -14.90 17.60 6.13
N ALA A 134 -14.88 17.06 4.91
CA ALA A 134 -16.08 16.91 4.12
C ALA A 134 -16.85 15.63 4.54
N ARG A 135 -18.15 15.62 4.26
CA ARG A 135 -19.04 14.48 4.54
C ARG A 135 -19.33 13.63 3.30
N ASN A 136 -18.38 13.56 2.36
CA ASN A 136 -18.52 12.75 1.15
C ASN A 136 -18.75 11.29 1.54
N ALA A 137 -17.81 10.66 2.24
CA ALA A 137 -18.06 9.42 2.96
C ALA A 137 -18.66 9.76 4.33
N HIS A 138 -19.85 9.23 4.63
CA HIS A 138 -20.55 9.56 5.88
C HIS A 138 -19.84 8.90 7.08
N VAL A 139 -19.34 9.72 8.01
CA VAL A 139 -18.68 9.27 9.24
C VAL A 139 -19.70 9.25 10.38
N SER A 140 -19.86 8.11 11.04
CA SER A 140 -20.69 7.97 12.23
C SER A 140 -20.00 7.07 13.26
N LYS A 141 -20.25 7.34 14.55
CA LYS A 141 -19.84 6.48 15.66
C LYS A 141 -20.79 5.29 15.87
N ARG A 142 -22.00 5.31 15.28
CA ARG A 142 -22.98 4.22 15.41
C ARG A 142 -22.65 3.10 14.40
N PRO A 143 -22.52 1.84 14.84
CA PRO A 143 -22.29 0.70 13.94
C PRO A 143 -23.39 0.55 12.87
N GLY A 144 -23.06 -0.08 11.74
CA GLY A 144 -24.04 -0.43 10.70
C GLY A 144 -24.58 0.76 9.88
N ARG A 145 -23.86 1.88 9.82
CA ARG A 145 -24.31 3.10 9.14
C ARG A 145 -24.21 3.05 7.62
N THR A 146 -23.10 2.54 7.08
CA THR A 146 -22.95 2.26 5.65
C THR A 146 -23.66 0.94 5.37
N ARG A 147 -24.85 1.00 4.79
CA ARG A 147 -25.70 -0.18 4.49
C ARG A 147 -25.67 -0.57 3.02
N THR A 148 -25.03 0.25 2.20
CA THR A 148 -24.95 0.14 0.75
C THR A 148 -23.51 0.35 0.31
N MET A 149 -23.14 -0.25 -0.82
CA MET A 149 -21.88 -0.01 -1.50
C MET A 149 -21.94 1.36 -2.18
N ASN A 150 -21.02 2.26 -1.83
CA ASN A 150 -20.99 3.62 -2.39
C ASN A 150 -19.77 3.80 -3.29
N GLY A 151 -20.00 4.11 -4.57
CA GLY A 151 -18.94 4.33 -5.56
C GLY A 151 -18.61 5.80 -5.75
N TRP A 152 -17.33 6.15 -5.65
CA TRP A 152 -16.79 7.49 -5.86
C TRP A 152 -15.77 7.48 -6.99
N GLY A 153 -16.01 8.26 -8.04
CA GLY A 153 -15.07 8.45 -9.13
C GLY A 153 -13.98 9.46 -8.78
N VAL A 154 -12.72 9.08 -9.01
CA VAL A 154 -11.53 9.93 -8.86
C VAL A 154 -10.85 10.08 -10.22
N THR A 155 -10.64 11.32 -10.67
CA THR A 155 -10.23 11.60 -12.07
C THR A 155 -8.87 12.24 -12.23
N GLY A 156 -8.18 12.63 -11.15
CA GLY A 156 -6.91 13.35 -11.28
C GLY A 156 -7.04 14.78 -11.80
N GLY A 157 -8.22 15.40 -11.69
CA GLY A 157 -8.49 16.72 -12.25
C GLY A 157 -8.86 16.73 -13.73
N LEU A 158 -9.00 15.56 -14.37
CA LEU A 158 -9.52 15.48 -15.73
C LEU A 158 -10.92 16.08 -15.81
N PRO A 159 -11.22 16.85 -16.88
CA PRO A 159 -12.51 17.50 -17.06
C PRO A 159 -13.63 16.45 -17.11
N LEU A 160 -14.70 16.74 -16.38
CA LEU A 160 -15.91 15.91 -16.39
C LEU A 160 -16.76 16.29 -17.60
N GLY A 161 -17.36 15.29 -18.25
CA GLY A 161 -18.36 15.52 -19.30
C GLY A 161 -19.65 16.15 -18.77
N ALA A 162 -20.58 16.47 -19.68
CA ALA A 162 -21.88 17.02 -19.32
C ALA A 162 -22.64 16.11 -18.34
N ALA A 163 -23.40 16.71 -17.42
CA ALA A 163 -24.21 15.95 -16.48
C ALA A 163 -25.31 15.16 -17.24
N PRO A 164 -25.53 13.88 -16.89
CA PRO A 164 -26.61 13.12 -17.48
C PRO A 164 -27.98 13.74 -17.14
N LYS A 165 -28.93 13.65 -18.07
CA LYS A 165 -30.33 14.01 -17.80
C LYS A 165 -30.93 13.08 -16.74
N GLU A 166 -31.85 13.60 -15.95
CA GLU A 166 -32.51 12.86 -14.88
C GLU A 166 -33.13 11.54 -15.40
N GLY A 167 -32.89 10.43 -14.70
CA GLY A 167 -33.33 9.09 -15.11
C GLY A 167 -32.33 8.24 -15.91
N GLN A 168 -31.24 8.80 -16.45
CA GLN A 168 -30.24 8.03 -17.21
C GLN A 168 -29.10 7.48 -16.33
N ARG A 169 -29.35 6.42 -15.57
CA ARG A 169 -28.36 5.79 -14.67
C ARG A 169 -27.08 5.33 -15.39
N GLU A 170 -27.19 4.88 -16.65
CA GLU A 170 -26.04 4.48 -17.47
C GLU A 170 -25.22 5.68 -17.99
N ALA A 171 -25.82 6.87 -18.09
CA ALA A 171 -25.15 8.06 -18.59
C ALA A 171 -24.21 8.71 -17.56
N VAL A 172 -24.18 8.23 -16.31
CA VAL A 172 -23.20 8.66 -15.30
C VAL A 172 -21.77 8.43 -15.78
N TRP A 173 -21.52 7.36 -16.54
CA TRP A 173 -20.19 7.07 -17.09
C TRP A 173 -19.80 7.93 -18.29
N LYS A 174 -20.78 8.49 -19.03
CA LYS A 174 -20.48 9.45 -20.11
C LYS A 174 -19.80 10.71 -19.57
N ARG A 175 -20.03 11.03 -18.29
CA ARG A 175 -19.37 12.13 -17.58
C ARG A 175 -17.97 11.77 -17.06
N PHE A 176 -17.70 10.49 -16.82
CA PHE A 176 -16.48 10.05 -16.15
C PHE A 176 -15.37 9.74 -17.19
N PRO A 177 -14.24 10.47 -17.17
CA PRO A 177 -13.24 10.37 -18.23
C PRO A 177 -12.48 9.04 -18.20
N ARG A 178 -12.00 8.60 -19.36
CA ARG A 178 -11.01 7.52 -19.45
C ARG A 178 -9.75 7.93 -18.67
N GLY A 179 -9.22 7.00 -17.88
CA GLY A 179 -8.07 7.26 -17.02
C GLY A 179 -8.42 7.79 -15.61
N GLY A 180 -9.69 7.76 -15.21
CA GLY A 180 -10.14 7.80 -13.81
C GLY A 180 -10.31 6.40 -13.21
N CYS A 181 -10.42 6.31 -11.87
CA CYS A 181 -10.75 5.09 -11.14
C CYS A 181 -11.93 5.28 -10.20
N VAL A 182 -12.54 4.18 -9.76
CA VAL A 182 -13.64 4.19 -8.79
C VAL A 182 -13.15 3.67 -7.44
N VAL A 183 -13.40 4.44 -6.39
CA VAL A 183 -13.19 4.05 -5.00
C VAL A 183 -14.53 3.66 -4.40
N VAL A 184 -14.66 2.39 -3.98
CA VAL A 184 -15.89 1.83 -3.45
C VAL A 184 -15.80 1.71 -1.94
N ASP A 185 -16.70 2.40 -1.24
CA ASP A 185 -16.90 2.29 0.20
C ASP A 185 -17.85 1.13 0.51
N MET A 186 -17.32 0.05 1.09
CA MET A 186 -18.14 -1.11 1.48
C MET A 186 -18.81 -0.89 2.84
N PRO A 187 -19.99 -1.49 3.08
CA PRO A 187 -20.52 -1.64 4.43
C PRO A 187 -19.50 -2.24 5.39
N GLY A 188 -19.52 -1.81 6.65
CA GLY A 188 -18.62 -2.35 7.67
C GLY A 188 -19.05 -3.76 8.10
N TYR A 189 -18.10 -4.66 8.32
CA TYR A 189 -18.34 -6.01 8.83
C TYR A 189 -18.15 -6.11 10.35
N GLY A 190 -18.54 -7.24 10.96
CA GLY A 190 -18.37 -7.52 12.39
C GLY A 190 -19.60 -7.18 13.24
N GLY A 191 -19.42 -6.85 14.52
CA GLY A 191 -20.53 -6.55 15.43
C GLY A 191 -21.45 -5.45 14.89
N GLY A 192 -22.71 -5.80 14.60
CA GLY A 192 -23.71 -4.91 14.01
C GLY A 192 -23.78 -4.90 12.48
N SER A 193 -23.06 -5.78 11.77
CA SER A 193 -23.27 -6.04 10.34
C SER A 193 -24.32 -7.13 10.12
N HIS A 194 -25.27 -6.92 9.21
CA HIS A 194 -26.26 -7.94 8.86
C HIS A 194 -25.66 -8.99 7.91
N GLU A 195 -25.98 -10.27 8.10
CA GLU A 195 -25.50 -11.39 7.27
C GLU A 195 -25.84 -11.21 5.78
N GLU A 196 -27.00 -10.62 5.48
CA GLU A 196 -27.45 -10.33 4.12
C GLU A 196 -26.50 -9.38 3.38
N TRP A 197 -25.89 -8.43 4.09
CA TRP A 197 -24.88 -7.54 3.51
C TRP A 197 -23.61 -8.32 3.14
N GLY A 198 -23.25 -9.31 3.95
CA GLY A 198 -22.14 -10.21 3.66
C GLY A 198 -22.30 -10.88 2.29
N LYS A 199 -23.48 -11.41 1.99
CA LYS A 199 -23.72 -12.11 0.70
C LYS A 199 -23.55 -11.19 -0.51
N GLU A 200 -24.10 -9.98 -0.47
CA GLU A 200 -24.00 -9.04 -1.60
C GLU A 200 -22.59 -8.47 -1.78
N ILE A 201 -21.88 -8.22 -0.68
CA ILE A 201 -20.47 -7.80 -0.71
C ILE A 201 -19.60 -8.93 -1.29
N LEU A 202 -19.79 -10.17 -0.83
CA LEU A 202 -19.03 -11.31 -1.36
C LEU A 202 -19.27 -11.52 -2.87
N LYS A 203 -20.52 -11.37 -3.34
CA LYS A 203 -20.83 -11.38 -4.79
C LYS A 203 -20.04 -10.30 -5.53
N TYR A 204 -20.04 -9.07 -5.02
CA TYR A 204 -19.23 -8.00 -5.61
C TYR A 204 -17.75 -8.36 -5.67
N LEU A 205 -17.19 -8.81 -4.55
CA LEU A 205 -15.77 -9.11 -4.42
C LEU A 205 -15.32 -10.24 -5.38
N GLN A 206 -16.18 -11.20 -5.65
CA GLN A 206 -15.88 -12.34 -6.53
C GLN A 206 -16.22 -12.09 -8.01
N GLN A 207 -17.28 -11.33 -8.30
CA GLN A 207 -17.87 -11.26 -9.64
C GLN A 207 -17.62 -9.92 -10.36
N ARG A 208 -17.20 -8.86 -9.65
CA ARG A 208 -16.93 -7.56 -10.27
C ARG A 208 -15.61 -7.60 -11.04
N LYS A 209 -15.69 -7.75 -12.36
CA LYS A 209 -14.52 -7.81 -13.27
C LYS A 209 -13.60 -6.58 -13.20
N GLN A 210 -14.15 -5.43 -12.80
CA GLN A 210 -13.41 -4.18 -12.69
C GLN A 210 -12.62 -4.04 -11.38
N LEU A 211 -12.91 -4.87 -10.37
CA LEU A 211 -12.23 -4.81 -9.08
C LEU A 211 -10.75 -5.19 -9.25
N ARG A 212 -9.85 -4.27 -8.90
CA ARG A 212 -8.39 -4.46 -9.04
C ARG A 212 -7.70 -4.77 -7.71
N ARG A 213 -8.18 -4.18 -6.62
CA ARG A 213 -7.64 -4.42 -5.28
C ARG A 213 -8.66 -4.10 -4.20
N THR A 214 -8.61 -4.86 -3.12
CA THR A 214 -9.35 -4.62 -1.89
C THR A 214 -8.41 -4.11 -0.80
N PHE A 215 -8.79 -3.04 -0.13
CA PHE A 215 -8.07 -2.49 1.02
C PHE A 215 -8.84 -2.85 2.28
N VAL A 216 -8.25 -3.70 3.13
CA VAL A 216 -8.86 -4.15 4.38
C VAL A 216 -8.29 -3.34 5.53
N LEU A 217 -9.14 -2.51 6.13
CA LEU A 217 -8.74 -1.67 7.26
C LEU A 217 -8.78 -2.45 8.55
N VAL A 218 -7.68 -2.36 9.30
CA VAL A 218 -7.53 -2.89 10.65
C VAL A 218 -7.18 -1.73 11.58
N ASP A 219 -7.73 -1.72 12.78
CA ASP A 219 -7.47 -0.67 13.77
C ASP A 219 -6.09 -0.93 14.42
N ALA A 220 -5.17 0.03 14.37
CA ALA A 220 -3.82 -0.15 14.92
C ALA A 220 -3.80 -0.31 16.46
N GLU A 221 -4.82 0.18 17.17
CA GLU A 221 -4.92 0.04 18.63
C GLU A 221 -5.39 -1.36 19.03
N HIS A 222 -6.28 -1.96 18.23
CA HIS A 222 -6.92 -3.23 18.56
C HIS A 222 -6.36 -4.43 17.80
N GLY A 223 -5.64 -4.20 16.70
CA GLY A 223 -5.14 -5.25 15.83
C GLY A 223 -6.23 -6.07 15.14
N LEU A 224 -5.85 -7.27 14.68
CA LEU A 224 -6.74 -8.22 14.03
C LEU A 224 -7.77 -8.80 15.01
N LYS A 225 -9.01 -8.92 14.55
CA LYS A 225 -10.05 -9.73 15.20
C LYS A 225 -10.43 -10.92 14.32
N ARG A 226 -11.15 -11.89 14.90
CA ARG A 226 -11.63 -13.08 14.18
C ARG A 226 -12.38 -12.77 12.88
N SER A 227 -13.20 -11.71 12.87
CA SER A 227 -13.89 -11.27 11.65
C SER A 227 -12.95 -10.71 10.57
N ASP A 228 -11.85 -10.06 10.98
CA ASP A 228 -10.83 -9.57 10.04
C ASP A 228 -10.08 -10.76 9.42
N ILE A 229 -9.69 -11.73 10.25
CA ILE A 229 -9.01 -12.96 9.82
C ILE A 229 -9.88 -13.75 8.84
N SER A 230 -11.15 -13.99 9.19
CA SER A 230 -12.08 -14.72 8.33
C SER A 230 -12.27 -14.03 6.97
N LEU A 231 -12.40 -12.70 6.94
CA LEU A 231 -12.48 -11.96 5.68
C LEU A 231 -11.19 -12.08 4.86
N LEU A 232 -10.02 -11.90 5.49
CA LEU A 232 -8.72 -11.99 4.81
C LEU A 232 -8.47 -13.39 4.25
N MET A 233 -8.79 -14.44 5.01
CA MET A 233 -8.72 -15.82 4.55
C MET A 233 -9.68 -16.09 3.39
N HIS A 234 -10.89 -15.53 3.43
CA HIS A 234 -11.86 -15.62 2.32
C HIS A 234 -11.33 -14.94 1.05
N LEU A 235 -10.85 -13.70 1.16
CA LEU A 235 -10.28 -12.95 0.03
C LEU A 235 -9.15 -13.74 -0.61
N ARG A 236 -8.28 -14.33 0.22
CA ARG A 236 -7.16 -15.14 -0.22
C ARG A 236 -7.59 -16.44 -0.89
N SER A 237 -8.50 -17.22 -0.31
CA SER A 237 -8.94 -18.50 -0.88
C SER A 237 -9.60 -18.34 -2.25
N HIS A 238 -10.14 -17.15 -2.55
CA HIS A 238 -10.75 -16.81 -3.83
C HIS A 238 -9.78 -16.07 -4.78
N GLY A 239 -8.50 -15.92 -4.42
CA GLY A 239 -7.50 -15.22 -5.25
C GLY A 239 -7.78 -13.73 -5.42
N ILE A 240 -8.54 -13.11 -4.52
CA ILE A 240 -8.89 -11.70 -4.59
C ILE A 240 -7.73 -10.87 -4.07
N SER A 241 -7.16 -10.03 -4.93
CA SER A 241 -6.08 -9.10 -4.61
C SER A 241 -6.48 -8.19 -3.45
N HIS A 242 -5.74 -8.24 -2.35
CA HIS A 242 -6.03 -7.51 -1.13
C HIS A 242 -4.76 -6.91 -0.51
N GLN A 243 -4.93 -5.83 0.24
CA GLN A 243 -3.87 -5.13 0.96
C GLN A 243 -4.40 -4.63 2.30
N ILE A 244 -3.59 -4.78 3.35
CA ILE A 244 -3.98 -4.36 4.70
C ILE A 244 -3.61 -2.90 4.91
N VAL A 245 -4.53 -2.14 5.49
CA VAL A 245 -4.27 -0.76 5.94
C VAL A 245 -4.52 -0.66 7.44
N LEU A 246 -3.44 -0.52 8.21
CA LEU A 246 -3.51 -0.14 9.61
C LEU A 246 -3.98 1.30 9.71
N SER A 247 -5.15 1.48 10.28
CA SER A 247 -5.80 2.77 10.50
C SER A 247 -5.55 3.28 11.92
N LYS A 248 -5.75 4.58 12.13
CA LYS A 248 -5.57 5.25 13.44
C LYS A 248 -4.17 5.08 14.03
N VAL A 249 -3.14 4.97 13.17
CA VAL A 249 -1.74 4.81 13.62
C VAL A 249 -1.27 5.98 14.48
N ASP A 250 -1.92 7.14 14.37
CA ASP A 250 -1.70 8.27 15.27
C ASP A 250 -1.90 7.91 16.74
N LYS A 251 -2.81 6.98 17.08
CA LYS A 251 -2.99 6.57 18.49
C LYS A 251 -1.76 5.84 19.03
N LEU A 252 -0.98 5.20 18.17
CA LEU A 252 0.24 4.50 18.56
C LEU A 252 1.45 5.44 18.54
N ILE A 253 1.67 6.15 17.43
CA ILE A 253 2.90 6.94 17.22
C ILE A 253 2.78 8.39 17.69
N TYR A 254 1.57 8.92 17.81
CA TYR A 254 1.32 10.31 18.20
C TYR A 254 0.01 10.44 19.00
N PRO A 255 -0.14 9.79 20.16
CA PRO A 255 -1.41 9.82 20.92
C PRO A 255 -1.71 11.22 21.48
N GLY A 256 -0.69 11.95 21.92
CA GLY A 256 -0.82 13.24 22.59
C GLY A 256 -1.21 14.41 21.67
N ALA A 257 -1.37 15.61 22.25
CA ALA A 257 -1.68 16.83 21.50
C ALA A 257 -0.45 17.48 20.83
N LYS A 258 0.76 17.17 21.31
CA LYS A 258 2.04 17.66 20.78
C LYS A 258 2.84 16.52 20.15
N PRO A 259 3.56 16.76 19.05
CA PRO A 259 4.31 15.71 18.36
C PRO A 259 5.31 15.06 19.32
N PRO A 260 5.49 13.73 19.25
CA PRO A 260 6.44 13.04 20.13
C PRO A 260 7.86 13.53 19.88
N GLY A 261 8.67 13.57 20.93
CA GLY A 261 10.11 13.76 20.80
C GLY A 261 10.74 12.58 20.02
N PRO A 262 11.91 12.76 19.41
CA PRO A 262 12.42 11.79 18.44
C PRO A 262 12.70 10.39 19.02
N GLY A 263 13.20 10.29 20.24
CA GLY A 263 13.44 9.00 20.90
C GLY A 263 12.14 8.22 21.15
N ARG A 264 11.06 8.90 21.54
CA ARG A 264 9.74 8.28 21.71
C ARG A 264 9.15 7.84 20.37
N LEU A 265 9.29 8.68 19.34
CA LEU A 265 8.84 8.34 18.00
C LEU A 265 9.53 7.08 17.46
N SER A 266 10.85 6.95 17.64
CA SER A 266 11.59 5.75 17.27
C SER A 266 11.06 4.49 17.97
N ALA A 267 10.78 4.58 19.28
CA ALA A 267 10.23 3.47 20.05
C ALA A 267 8.80 3.09 19.59
N ASP A 268 7.95 4.09 19.32
CA ASP A 268 6.59 3.85 18.85
C ASP A 268 6.56 3.30 17.41
N LEU A 269 7.54 3.67 16.57
CA LEU A 269 7.72 3.08 15.24
C LEU A 269 8.19 1.62 15.31
N LEU A 270 9.02 1.26 16.29
CA LEU A 270 9.39 -0.13 16.52
C LEU A 270 8.17 -0.96 16.92
N ARG A 271 7.34 -0.46 17.85
CA ARG A 271 6.06 -1.11 18.21
C ARG A 271 5.13 -1.29 17.02
N LEU A 272 5.08 -0.31 16.12
CA LEU A 272 4.30 -0.41 14.89
C LEU A 272 4.82 -1.53 13.97
N LYS A 273 6.15 -1.67 13.85
CA LYS A 273 6.76 -2.79 13.11
C LYS A 273 6.44 -4.14 13.74
N ASP A 274 6.50 -4.24 15.07
CA ASP A 274 6.16 -5.46 15.81
C ASP A 274 4.68 -5.84 15.59
N LEU A 275 3.78 -4.84 15.60
CA LEU A 275 2.37 -5.06 15.28
C LEU A 275 2.18 -5.59 13.86
N CYS A 276 2.86 -5.00 12.87
CA CYS A 276 2.82 -5.49 11.48
C CYS A 276 3.33 -6.94 11.39
N ALA A 277 4.44 -7.26 12.07
CA ALA A 277 4.99 -8.61 12.10
C ALA A 277 4.03 -9.63 12.75
N GLY A 278 3.42 -9.27 13.89
CA GLY A 278 2.43 -10.12 14.57
C GLY A 278 1.18 -10.38 13.71
N ILE A 279 0.72 -9.38 12.96
CA ILE A 279 -0.40 -9.53 12.00
C ILE A 279 -0.03 -10.55 10.92
N ARG A 280 1.17 -10.44 10.34
CA ARG A 280 1.65 -11.40 9.34
C ARG A 280 1.72 -12.81 9.91
N GLN A 281 2.31 -12.97 11.08
CA GLN A 281 2.45 -14.26 11.76
C GLN A 281 1.07 -14.91 11.95
N THR A 282 0.11 -14.17 12.51
CA THR A 282 -1.26 -14.66 12.72
C THR A 282 -1.90 -15.13 11.41
N LEU A 283 -1.76 -14.36 10.33
CA LEU A 283 -2.33 -14.72 9.03
C LEU A 283 -1.63 -15.91 8.36
N ASN A 284 -0.33 -16.08 8.58
CA ASN A 284 0.42 -17.23 8.10
C ASN A 284 0.02 -18.51 8.85
N GLU A 285 -0.16 -18.42 10.17
CA GLU A 285 -0.61 -19.53 11.03
C GLU A 285 -2.03 -19.98 10.64
N GLU A 286 -2.97 -19.05 10.51
CA GLU A 286 -4.36 -19.34 10.14
C GLU A 286 -4.51 -19.93 8.73
N ALA A 287 -3.61 -19.58 7.82
CA ALA A 287 -3.63 -20.14 6.48
C ALA A 287 -3.18 -21.60 6.42
N GLY A 288 -2.28 -22.01 7.31
CA GLY A 288 -1.86 -23.40 7.49
C GLY A 288 -1.21 -24.08 6.27
N ASP A 289 -0.86 -23.33 5.21
CA ASP A 289 -0.32 -23.88 3.96
C ASP A 289 1.22 -23.91 3.89
N GLY A 290 1.88 -23.54 5.00
CA GLY A 290 3.34 -23.61 5.16
C GLY A 290 4.13 -22.64 4.28
N LYS A 291 3.47 -21.70 3.61
CA LYS A 291 4.11 -20.66 2.79
C LYS A 291 4.14 -19.34 3.57
N GLU A 292 5.22 -18.57 3.41
CA GLU A 292 5.25 -17.19 3.90
C GLU A 292 4.44 -16.32 2.94
N HIS A 293 3.37 -15.69 3.45
CA HIS A 293 2.52 -14.82 2.65
C HIS A 293 2.97 -13.38 2.80
N LEU A 294 3.74 -12.94 1.82
CA LEU A 294 4.14 -11.55 1.69
C LEU A 294 2.89 -10.73 1.33
N LEU A 295 2.60 -9.69 2.10
CA LEU A 295 1.47 -8.77 1.92
C LEU A 295 1.90 -7.40 2.40
N ASP A 296 2.06 -6.40 1.56
CA ASP A 296 2.40 -5.06 2.07
C ASP A 296 1.35 -4.56 3.08
N ILE A 297 1.81 -4.05 4.22
CA ILE A 297 0.95 -3.45 5.24
C ILE A 297 1.20 -1.96 5.24
N LEU A 298 0.17 -1.20 4.86
CA LEU A 298 0.21 0.26 4.88
C LEU A 298 -0.33 0.79 6.21
N CYS A 299 0.19 1.91 6.65
CA CYS A 299 -0.08 2.50 7.95
C CYS A 299 -0.56 3.93 7.74
N ALA A 300 -1.80 4.25 8.14
CA ALA A 300 -2.42 5.54 7.88
C ALA A 300 -3.22 6.09 9.07
N SER A 301 -3.26 7.43 9.18
CA SER A 301 -4.14 8.16 10.09
C SER A 301 -4.93 9.20 9.32
N SER A 302 -6.24 9.26 9.55
CA SER A 302 -7.11 10.30 8.99
C SER A 302 -7.20 11.57 9.85
N GLU A 303 -6.74 11.52 11.11
CA GLU A 303 -6.93 12.61 12.08
C GLU A 303 -5.72 13.54 12.16
N LYS A 304 -4.51 12.99 12.29
CA LYS A 304 -3.30 13.76 12.53
C LYS A 304 -2.38 13.78 11.30
N GLY A 305 -1.67 14.90 11.16
CA GLY A 305 -0.51 15.04 10.30
C GLY A 305 0.73 15.25 11.18
N LEU A 306 1.91 14.95 10.64
CA LEU A 306 3.18 15.18 11.33
C LEU A 306 3.76 16.57 11.04
N ASP A 307 3.35 17.16 9.92
CA ASP A 307 3.75 18.51 9.54
C ASP A 307 2.69 19.51 10.02
N GLU A 308 3.03 20.29 11.05
CA GLU A 308 2.16 21.36 11.57
C GLU A 308 1.86 22.43 10.50
N ARG A 309 2.74 22.57 9.50
CA ARG A 309 2.56 23.54 8.39
C ARG A 309 1.55 23.04 7.36
N SER A 310 1.40 21.72 7.21
CA SER A 310 0.49 21.10 6.24
C SER A 310 -0.70 20.45 6.94
N LYS A 311 -1.68 21.28 7.35
CA LYS A 311 -2.94 20.81 7.95
C LYS A 311 -3.76 19.87 7.06
N SER A 312 -3.45 19.74 5.78
CA SER A 312 -4.11 18.83 4.84
C SER A 312 -3.43 17.47 4.72
N ARG A 313 -2.11 17.40 4.96
CA ARG A 313 -1.38 16.13 4.92
C ARG A 313 -1.64 15.31 6.17
N ARG A 314 -1.80 14.02 5.93
CA ARG A 314 -2.23 13.03 6.91
C ARG A 314 -1.25 11.87 6.85
N ILE A 315 -0.93 11.30 8.01
CA ILE A 315 0.09 10.27 8.13
C ILE A 315 -0.31 9.08 7.24
N GLY A 316 0.56 8.67 6.32
CA GLY A 316 0.35 7.47 5.50
C GLY A 316 -0.71 7.53 4.41
N VAL A 317 -1.44 8.65 4.29
CA VAL A 317 -2.56 8.74 3.34
C VAL A 317 -2.05 8.86 1.90
N ASP A 318 -0.90 9.48 1.68
CA ASP A 318 -0.30 9.58 0.34
C ASP A 318 0.17 8.20 -0.17
N GLU A 319 0.64 7.33 0.73
CA GLU A 319 1.01 5.94 0.43
C GLU A 319 -0.22 5.10 0.09
N VAL A 320 -1.33 5.28 0.81
CA VAL A 320 -2.61 4.65 0.45
C VAL A 320 -3.11 5.14 -0.91
N ARG A 321 -3.00 6.45 -1.21
CA ARG A 321 -3.33 7.00 -2.54
C ARG A 321 -2.47 6.35 -3.62
N TRP A 322 -1.16 6.25 -3.38
CA TRP A 322 -0.23 5.61 -4.32
C TRP A 322 -0.61 4.15 -4.60
N ALA A 323 -0.93 3.40 -3.55
CA ALA A 323 -1.36 2.01 -3.69
C ALA A 323 -2.67 1.87 -4.47
N VAL A 324 -3.62 2.81 -4.30
CA VAL A 324 -4.86 2.87 -5.09
C VAL A 324 -4.55 3.12 -6.57
N LEU A 325 -3.68 4.09 -6.88
CA LEU A 325 -3.31 4.38 -8.26
C LEU A 325 -2.57 3.22 -8.92
N SER A 326 -1.62 2.62 -8.21
CA SER A 326 -0.87 1.45 -8.66
C SER A 326 -1.80 0.25 -8.94
N ALA A 327 -2.79 0.01 -8.08
CA ALA A 327 -3.78 -1.03 -8.32
C ALA A 327 -4.64 -0.76 -9.57
N CYS A 328 -4.85 0.51 -9.91
CA CYS A 328 -5.66 0.91 -11.06
C CYS A 328 -4.87 1.05 -12.37
N GLY A 329 -3.54 0.88 -12.37
CA GLY A 329 -2.70 1.16 -13.53
C GLY A 329 -2.60 2.66 -13.83
N LEU A 330 -2.66 3.50 -12.79
CA LEU A 330 -2.66 4.97 -12.87
C LEU A 330 -1.41 5.58 -12.21
N GLU A 331 -0.38 4.77 -11.96
CA GLU A 331 0.88 5.20 -11.40
C GLU A 331 1.68 6.13 -12.33
N CYS A 332 2.55 6.92 -11.72
CA CYS A 332 3.58 7.69 -12.43
C CYS A 332 4.94 6.96 -12.36
N ASP A 333 5.92 7.46 -13.10
CA ASP A 333 7.31 7.05 -12.97
C ASP A 333 7.96 7.63 -11.69
N ASP A 334 9.25 7.33 -11.49
CA ASP A 334 10.00 7.79 -10.31
C ASP A 334 10.20 9.30 -10.27
N HIS A 335 9.98 9.99 -11.39
CA HIS A 335 10.02 11.45 -11.53
C HIS A 335 8.66 12.12 -11.34
N GLY A 336 7.59 11.34 -11.13
CA GLY A 336 6.24 11.86 -10.96
C GLY A 336 5.50 12.14 -12.27
N GLN A 337 6.01 11.69 -13.42
CA GLN A 337 5.36 11.82 -14.71
C GLN A 337 4.45 10.62 -14.98
N ARG A 338 3.22 10.86 -15.43
CA ARG A 338 2.28 9.78 -15.73
C ARG A 338 2.88 8.90 -16.82
N LYS A 339 2.94 7.58 -16.60
CA LYS A 339 3.24 6.64 -17.69
C LYS A 339 2.15 6.81 -18.74
N THR A 340 2.48 7.44 -19.87
CA THR A 340 1.59 7.39 -21.02
C THR A 340 1.50 5.92 -21.39
N ALA A 341 0.28 5.38 -21.47
CA ALA A 341 0.10 4.05 -22.02
C ALA A 341 0.79 4.06 -23.38
N ARG A 342 1.82 3.22 -23.58
CA ARG A 342 2.28 2.94 -24.94
C ARG A 342 1.02 2.53 -25.70
N PRO A 343 0.69 3.16 -26.84
CA PRO A 343 -0.29 2.57 -27.73
C PRO A 343 0.15 1.12 -27.97
N PRO A 344 -0.76 0.13 -27.97
CA PRO A 344 -0.40 -1.22 -28.37
C PRO A 344 0.34 -1.10 -29.70
N GLN A 345 1.57 -1.61 -29.75
CA GLN A 345 2.26 -1.73 -31.02
C GLN A 345 1.36 -2.61 -31.88
N ASP A 346 0.93 -2.10 -33.03
CA ASP A 346 0.22 -2.88 -34.01
C ASP A 346 1.04 -4.14 -34.25
N ILE A 347 0.49 -5.28 -33.83
CA ILE A 347 0.99 -6.58 -34.25
C ILE A 347 0.66 -6.61 -35.75
N THR A 348 1.65 -6.27 -36.58
CA THR A 348 1.62 -6.61 -37.99
C THR A 348 1.48 -8.13 -38.05
N VAL A 349 0.26 -8.59 -38.30
CA VAL A 349 0.02 -9.91 -38.85
C VAL A 349 0.77 -9.90 -40.17
N LEU A 350 1.89 -10.62 -40.21
CA LEU A 350 2.52 -10.97 -41.47
C LEU A 350 1.53 -11.90 -42.15
N ASP A 351 0.85 -11.39 -43.18
CA ASP A 351 0.12 -12.23 -44.12
C ASP A 351 1.15 -13.20 -44.69
N GLU A 352 1.00 -14.48 -44.35
CA GLU A 352 1.72 -15.56 -45.00
C GLU A 352 1.19 -15.64 -46.44
N ASP A 353 2.08 -15.35 -47.39
CA ASP A 353 1.85 -15.48 -48.82
C ASP A 353 1.26 -16.88 -49.15
N GLU A 354 0.05 -16.89 -49.71
CA GLU A 354 -0.52 -18.07 -50.37
C GLU A 354 0.32 -18.40 -51.62
N SER A 355 0.85 -19.62 -51.62
CA SER A 355 1.45 -20.33 -52.76
C SER A 355 0.41 -20.90 -53.71
#